data_AF-A0A970TW95-F1
#
_entry.id   AF-A0A970TW95-F1
#
_cell.length_a   1.000
_cell.length_b   1.000
_cell.length_c   1.000
_cell.angle_alpha   90.00
_cell.angle_beta   90.00
_cell.angle_gamma   90.00
#
_symmetry.space_group_name_H-M   'P 1'
#
loop_
_entity.id
_entity.type
_entity.pdbx_description
1 polymer ?
#
loop_
_entity_poly.entity_id
_entity_poly.type
_entity_poly.pdbx_seq_one_letter_code
_entity_poly.pdbx_strand_id
1 'polypeptide(L)'
;AEEKGIDLSVVMMEDYLHSVPDFYTPVVITSEAEMAKRPEVVEALLVALSRGYTFAAEHPDEAADILLEAVPELDAAVVRKSQRWLSKYHIADTGRWGEQKYGVWQDYADWLVENGVASASIVAEEAFTNRFLLR
;
A
#
# COMPACT_ATOMS: atom_id res chain seq x y z
N ALA A 1 9.69 -3.79 -18.77
CA ALA A 1 9.40 -4.38 -20.09
C ALA A 1 9.44 -3.30 -21.17
N GLU A 2 8.71 -2.19 -20.98
CA GLU A 2 8.74 -1.01 -21.86
C GLU A 2 10.16 -0.52 -22.18
N GLU A 3 11.02 -0.26 -21.18
CA GLU A 3 12.42 0.16 -21.39
C GLU A 3 13.25 -0.82 -22.23
N LYS A 4 12.85 -2.09 -22.28
CA LYS A 4 13.53 -3.15 -23.02
C LYS A 4 12.85 -3.44 -24.36
N GLY A 5 11.83 -2.67 -24.74
CA GLY A 5 11.03 -2.91 -25.96
C GLY A 5 10.29 -4.25 -25.94
N ILE A 6 10.03 -4.82 -24.76
CA ILE A 6 9.33 -6.09 -24.61
C ILE A 6 7.84 -5.79 -24.58
N ASP A 7 7.13 -6.29 -25.59
CA ASP A 7 5.68 -6.24 -25.65
C ASP A 7 5.07 -7.15 -24.57
N LEU A 8 4.06 -6.64 -23.86
CA LEU A 8 3.38 -7.35 -22.80
C LEU A 8 1.88 -7.29 -23.01
N SER A 9 1.22 -8.43 -22.85
CA SER A 9 -0.21 -8.47 -22.53
C SER A 9 -0.36 -8.35 -21.03
N VAL A 10 -0.93 -7.24 -20.57
CA VAL A 10 -1.18 -6.99 -19.14
C VAL A 10 -2.67 -7.13 -18.88
N VAL A 11 -3.02 -7.96 -17.89
CA VAL A 11 -4.38 -8.06 -17.36
C VAL A 11 -4.38 -7.32 -16.03
N MET A 12 -4.91 -6.10 -16.03
CA MET A 12 -4.93 -5.26 -14.84
C MET A 12 -6.10 -5.64 -13.93
N MET A 13 -5.84 -5.84 -12.63
CA MET A 13 -6.89 -6.22 -11.68
C MET A 13 -8.01 -5.18 -11.58
N GLU A 14 -7.68 -3.89 -11.74
CA GLU A 14 -8.64 -2.77 -11.73
C GLU A 14 -9.72 -2.87 -12.84
N ASP A 15 -9.46 -3.62 -13.92
CA ASP A 15 -10.46 -3.88 -14.98
C ASP A 15 -11.46 -4.99 -14.59
N TYR A 16 -11.17 -5.75 -13.53
CA TYR A 16 -11.93 -6.94 -13.11
C TYR A 16 -12.45 -6.82 -11.68
N LEU A 17 -12.71 -5.59 -11.20
CA LEU A 17 -13.24 -5.36 -9.84
C LEU A 17 -14.63 -5.99 -9.59
N HIS A 18 -15.34 -6.38 -10.66
CA HIS A 18 -16.58 -7.15 -10.59
C HIS A 18 -16.35 -8.63 -10.23
N SER A 19 -15.12 -9.13 -10.35
CA SER A 19 -14.71 -10.51 -10.06
C SER A 19 -13.86 -10.63 -8.79
N VAL A 20 -12.99 -9.65 -8.54
CA VAL A 20 -12.14 -9.57 -7.35
C VAL A 20 -12.31 -8.19 -6.72
N PRO A 21 -12.69 -8.07 -5.43
CA PRO A 21 -12.84 -6.77 -4.78
C PRO A 21 -11.57 -5.94 -4.85
N ASP A 22 -11.72 -4.61 -4.82
CA ASP A 22 -10.57 -3.71 -4.68
C ASP A 22 -10.07 -3.74 -3.23
N PHE A 23 -8.94 -4.42 -2.99
CA PHE A 23 -8.37 -4.63 -1.66
C PHE A 23 -7.01 -3.92 -1.49
N TYR A 24 -6.60 -3.70 -0.24
CA TYR A 24 -5.34 -3.00 0.05
C TYR A 24 -4.11 -3.85 -0.28
N THR A 25 -3.28 -3.37 -1.21
CA THR A 25 -1.95 -3.94 -1.48
C THR A 25 -0.95 -2.88 -1.97
N PRO A 26 0.27 -2.83 -1.40
CA PRO A 26 0.71 -3.50 -0.18
C PRO A 26 0.13 -2.84 1.10
N VAL A 27 0.32 -3.49 2.26
CA VAL A 27 -0.01 -2.93 3.59
C VAL A 27 1.20 -2.99 4.53
N VAL A 28 1.21 -2.10 5.53
CA VAL A 28 2.18 -2.13 6.65
C VAL A 28 1.58 -2.96 7.78
N ILE A 29 2.34 -3.95 8.28
CA ILE A 29 1.89 -4.83 9.36
C ILE A 29 2.83 -4.77 10.57
N THR A 30 2.27 -5.00 11.75
CA THR A 30 3.00 -5.22 13.00
C THR A 30 2.23 -6.22 13.86
N SER A 31 2.85 -6.71 14.94
CA SER A 31 2.16 -7.62 15.86
C SER A 31 1.34 -6.87 16.92
N GLU A 32 0.31 -7.51 17.45
CA GLU A 32 -0.43 -7.01 18.62
C GLU A 32 0.49 -6.77 19.82
N ALA A 33 1.49 -7.64 20.01
CA ALA A 33 2.47 -7.50 21.07
C ALA A 33 3.29 -6.21 20.94
N GLU A 34 3.66 -5.82 19.72
CA GLU A 34 4.35 -4.56 19.45
C GLU A 34 3.45 -3.35 19.72
N MET A 35 2.20 -3.41 19.25
CA MET A 35 1.20 -2.38 19.52
C MET A 35 0.91 -2.19 21.01
N ALA A 36 0.99 -3.26 21.81
CA ALA A 36 0.76 -3.21 23.25
C ALA A 36 1.98 -2.78 24.05
N LYS A 37 3.19 -3.25 23.68
CA LYS A 37 4.42 -3.03 24.44
C LYS A 37 5.15 -1.74 24.07
N ARG A 38 5.04 -1.31 22.81
CA ARG A 38 5.77 -0.14 22.27
C ARG A 38 4.86 0.72 21.38
N PRO A 39 3.68 1.14 21.86
CA PRO A 39 2.74 1.94 21.07
C PRO A 39 3.37 3.23 20.50
N GLU A 40 4.27 3.85 21.26
CA GLU A 40 4.98 5.07 20.86
C GLU A 40 5.92 4.85 19.67
N VAL A 41 6.52 3.66 19.56
CA VAL A 41 7.38 3.31 18.42
C VAL A 41 6.53 3.08 17.17
N VAL A 42 5.38 2.41 17.33
CA VAL A 42 4.44 2.18 16.22
C VAL A 42 3.90 3.52 15.69
N GLU A 43 3.49 4.41 16.57
CA GLU A 43 3.02 5.75 16.21
C GLU A 43 4.13 6.57 15.52
N ALA A 44 5.33 6.62 16.12
CA ALA A 44 6.45 7.35 15.54
C ALA A 44 6.83 6.84 14.14
N LEU A 45 6.80 5.52 13.93
CA LEU A 45 7.04 4.92 12.62
C LEU A 45 5.98 5.33 11.61
N LEU A 46 4.69 5.25 11.95
CA LEU A 46 3.62 5.65 11.03
C LEU A 46 3.64 7.14 10.72
N VAL A 47 4.04 8.00 11.67
CA VAL A 47 4.27 9.43 11.40
C VAL A 47 5.40 9.63 10.40
N ALA A 48 6.53 8.92 10.57
CA ALA A 48 7.64 8.98 9.62
C ALA A 48 7.25 8.46 8.23
N LEU A 49 6.54 7.34 8.15
CA LEU A 49 6.05 6.78 6.89
C LEU A 49 5.04 7.71 6.21
N SER A 50 4.08 8.25 6.96
CA SER A 50 3.11 9.23 6.43
C SER A 50 3.81 10.42 5.80
N ARG A 51 4.81 11.01 6.48
CA ARG A 51 5.61 12.10 5.90
C ARG A 51 6.37 11.67 4.65
N GLY A 52 7.02 10.50 4.69
CA GLY A 52 7.81 9.99 3.57
C GLY A 52 6.96 9.71 2.33
N TYR A 53 5.81 9.05 2.48
CA TYR A 53 4.92 8.78 1.36
C TYR A 53 4.17 10.01 0.86
N THR A 54 3.83 10.97 1.74
CA THR A 54 3.33 12.27 1.29
C THR A 54 4.38 13.00 0.46
N PHE A 55 5.63 13.05 0.92
CA PHE A 55 6.72 13.61 0.14
C PHE A 55 6.89 12.89 -1.21
N ALA A 56 6.84 11.55 -1.20
CA ALA A 56 6.99 10.75 -2.41
C ALA A 56 5.83 10.91 -3.41
N ALA A 57 4.64 11.28 -2.93
CA ALA A 57 3.49 11.63 -3.75
C ALA A 57 3.64 13.03 -4.38
N GLU A 58 4.13 14.00 -3.61
CA GLU A 58 4.28 15.40 -4.03
C GLU A 58 5.54 15.65 -4.87
N HIS A 59 6.62 14.92 -4.60
CA HIS A 59 7.96 15.08 -5.18
C HIS A 59 8.48 13.76 -5.78
N PRO A 60 7.83 13.20 -6.81
CA PRO A 60 8.13 11.85 -7.30
C PRO A 60 9.54 11.68 -7.85
N ASP A 61 10.09 12.70 -8.52
CA ASP A 61 11.45 12.62 -9.09
C ASP A 61 12.52 12.68 -7.98
N GLU A 62 12.34 13.55 -6.98
CA GLU A 62 13.24 13.64 -5.82
C GLU A 62 13.19 12.36 -4.97
N ALA A 63 12.00 11.80 -4.76
CA ALA A 63 11.84 10.54 -4.05
C ALA A 63 12.48 9.36 -4.78
N ALA A 64 12.39 9.33 -6.12
CA ALA A 64 13.09 8.36 -6.95
C ALA A 64 14.62 8.49 -6.82
N ASP A 65 15.14 9.72 -6.79
CA ASP A 65 16.57 9.98 -6.65
C ASP A 65 17.08 9.53 -5.27
N ILE A 66 16.33 9.77 -4.19
CA ILE A 66 16.67 9.25 -2.84
C ILE A 66 16.78 7.72 -2.84
N LEU A 67 15.85 7.02 -3.51
CA LEU A 67 15.91 5.56 -3.63
C LEU A 67 17.14 5.10 -4.43
N LEU A 68 17.47 5.79 -5.53
CA LEU A 68 18.62 5.47 -6.38
C LEU A 68 19.96 5.77 -5.70
N GLU A 69 20.03 6.77 -4.82
CA GLU A 69 21.20 7.01 -3.99
C GLU A 69 21.43 5.88 -2.97
N ALA A 70 20.34 5.37 -2.38
CA ALA A 70 20.40 4.28 -1.40
C ALA A 70 20.65 2.91 -2.04
N VAL A 71 20.15 2.69 -3.27
CA VAL A 71 20.18 1.42 -3.99
C VAL A 71 20.63 1.64 -5.45
N PRO A 72 21.93 1.95 -5.67
CA PRO A 72 22.45 2.40 -6.96
C PRO A 72 22.46 1.33 -8.06
N GLU A 73 22.22 0.06 -7.72
CA GLU A 73 22.07 -1.03 -8.68
C GLU A 73 20.73 -1.04 -9.43
N LEU A 74 19.75 -0.25 -8.98
CA LEU A 74 18.46 -0.15 -9.64
C LEU A 74 18.57 0.60 -10.97
N ASP A 75 17.71 0.22 -11.92
CA ASP A 75 17.59 0.95 -13.18
C ASP A 75 16.92 2.31 -12.95
N ALA A 76 17.69 3.38 -13.11
CA ALA A 76 17.25 4.75 -12.84
C ALA A 76 16.07 5.21 -13.71
N ALA A 77 15.97 4.74 -14.95
CA ALA A 77 14.86 5.08 -15.82
C ALA A 77 13.58 4.41 -15.34
N VAL A 78 13.66 3.13 -14.98
CA VAL A 78 12.54 2.35 -14.42
C VAL A 78 12.06 2.96 -13.10
N VAL A 79 12.97 3.27 -12.16
CA VAL A 79 12.60 3.82 -10.85
C VAL A 79 11.88 5.16 -10.98
N ARG A 80 12.40 6.09 -11.79
CA ARG A 80 11.76 7.40 -11.98
C ARG A 80 10.40 7.29 -12.66
N LYS A 81 10.27 6.43 -13.68
CA LYS A 81 8.96 6.17 -14.32
C LYS A 81 7.97 5.55 -13.32
N SER A 82 8.42 4.56 -12.56
CA SER A 82 7.60 3.89 -11.53
C SER A 82 7.11 4.88 -10.48
N GLN A 83 8.00 5.73 -9.95
CA GLN A 83 7.62 6.65 -8.88
C GLN A 83 6.64 7.73 -9.33
N ARG A 84 6.77 8.24 -10.56
CA ARG A 84 5.77 9.16 -11.17
C ARG A 84 4.41 8.51 -11.41
N TRP A 85 4.38 7.19 -11.61
CA TRP A 85 3.12 6.46 -11.72
C TRP A 85 2.51 6.24 -10.32
N LEU A 86 3.30 5.72 -9.37
CA LEU A 86 2.89 5.40 -8.00
C LEU A 86 2.48 6.63 -7.17
N SER A 87 3.03 7.81 -7.44
CA SER A 87 2.73 9.03 -6.68
C SER A 87 1.25 9.37 -6.62
N LYS A 88 0.49 8.97 -7.65
CA LYS A 88 -0.96 9.16 -7.73
C LYS A 88 -1.76 8.25 -6.81
N TYR A 89 -1.16 7.15 -6.36
CA TYR A 89 -1.83 6.09 -5.60
C TYR A 89 -1.47 6.07 -4.11
N HIS A 90 -0.42 6.77 -3.68
CA HIS A 90 0.03 6.75 -2.27
C HIS A 90 -0.99 7.33 -1.28
N ILE A 91 -1.66 8.43 -1.63
CA ILE A 91 -2.67 9.07 -0.77
C ILE A 91 -4.08 8.80 -1.31
N ALA A 92 -4.26 8.91 -2.63
CA ALA A 92 -5.52 8.67 -3.34
C ALA A 92 -6.76 9.20 -2.58
N ASP A 93 -7.87 8.47 -2.62
CA ASP A 93 -9.21 8.92 -2.27
C ASP A 93 -9.47 9.14 -0.77
N THR A 94 -8.49 8.90 0.10
CA THR A 94 -8.67 8.99 1.55
C THR A 94 -8.26 10.34 2.13
N GLY A 95 -7.54 11.17 1.37
CA GLY A 95 -7.05 12.48 1.84
C GLY A 95 -5.94 12.42 2.90
N ARG A 96 -5.60 11.23 3.40
CA ARG A 96 -4.47 10.97 4.31
C ARG A 96 -3.86 9.61 3.98
N TRP A 97 -2.53 9.56 3.89
CA TRP A 97 -1.79 8.32 3.70
C TRP A 97 -2.12 7.27 4.77
N GLY A 98 -2.26 6.02 4.33
CA GLY A 98 -2.35 4.85 5.19
C GLY A 98 -3.73 4.60 5.83
N GLU A 99 -4.71 5.48 5.62
CA GLU A 99 -6.06 5.28 6.16
C GLU A 99 -6.78 4.12 5.48
N GLN A 100 -7.28 3.19 6.29
CA GLN A 100 -7.99 1.99 5.82
C GLN A 100 -9.46 2.02 6.22
N LYS A 101 -10.33 1.49 5.34
CA LYS A 101 -11.78 1.44 5.53
C LYS A 101 -12.21 0.02 5.88
N TYR A 102 -13.14 -0.09 6.84
CA TYR A 102 -13.72 -1.37 7.24
C TYR A 102 -14.34 -2.14 6.08
N GLY A 103 -15.15 -1.47 5.24
CA GLY A 103 -15.83 -2.11 4.12
C GLY A 103 -14.86 -2.80 3.15
N VAL A 104 -13.71 -2.18 2.86
CA VAL A 104 -12.69 -2.78 1.98
C VAL A 104 -12.15 -4.10 2.55
N TRP A 105 -11.92 -4.16 3.86
CA TRP A 105 -11.47 -5.38 4.53
C TRP A 105 -12.58 -6.43 4.61
N GLN A 106 -13.81 -6.03 4.91
CA GLN A 106 -14.93 -6.97 5.04
C GLN A 106 -15.31 -7.56 3.68
N ASP A 107 -15.41 -6.75 2.62
CA ASP A 107 -15.73 -7.21 1.27
C ASP A 107 -14.70 -8.22 0.77
N TYR A 108 -13.40 -7.97 1.04
CA TYR A 108 -12.34 -8.90 0.67
C TYR A 108 -12.34 -10.18 1.52
N ALA A 109 -12.57 -10.06 2.83
CA ALA A 109 -12.71 -11.20 3.74
C ALA A 109 -13.86 -12.14 3.31
N ASP A 110 -15.02 -11.57 3.00
CA ASP A 110 -16.19 -12.32 2.55
C ASP A 110 -15.89 -13.01 1.21
N TRP A 111 -15.29 -12.28 0.27
CA TRP A 111 -14.88 -12.86 -1.02
C TRP A 111 -13.92 -14.04 -0.87
N LEU A 112 -12.96 -13.98 0.07
CA LEU A 112 -12.05 -15.09 0.36
C LEU A 112 -12.80 -16.34 0.86
N VAL A 113 -13.83 -16.17 1.70
CA VAL A 113 -14.64 -17.27 2.22
C VAL A 113 -15.54 -17.84 1.13
N GLU A 114 -16.24 -16.98 0.38
CA GLU A 114 -17.15 -17.37 -0.70
C GLU A 114 -16.44 -18.18 -1.79
N ASN A 115 -15.18 -17.83 -2.09
CA ASN A 115 -14.36 -18.52 -3.07
C ASN A 115 -13.54 -19.70 -2.48
N GLY A 116 -13.75 -20.04 -1.20
CA GLY A 116 -13.10 -21.18 -0.55
C GLY A 116 -11.59 -21.01 -0.32
N VAL A 117 -11.09 -19.78 -0.39
CA VAL A 117 -9.69 -19.44 -0.09
C VAL A 117 -9.47 -19.42 1.43
N ALA A 118 -10.43 -18.90 2.18
CA ALA A 118 -10.46 -18.95 3.64
C ALA A 118 -11.52 -19.93 4.14
N SER A 119 -11.19 -20.74 5.14
CA SER A 119 -12.08 -21.76 5.71
C SER A 119 -12.97 -21.25 6.84
N ALA A 120 -12.70 -20.05 7.35
CA ALA A 120 -13.43 -19.43 8.45
C ALA A 120 -13.66 -17.95 8.16
N SER A 121 -14.74 -17.42 8.75
CA SER A 121 -15.04 -16.00 8.73
C SER A 121 -13.88 -15.20 9.32
N ILE A 122 -13.51 -14.10 8.66
CA ILE A 122 -12.52 -13.15 9.14
C ILE A 122 -13.28 -11.92 9.66
N VAL A 123 -12.96 -11.48 10.87
CA VAL A 123 -13.54 -10.27 11.46
C VAL A 123 -12.67 -9.10 11.04
N ALA A 124 -13.17 -8.23 10.15
CA ALA A 124 -12.36 -7.15 9.59
C ALA A 124 -11.85 -6.16 10.65
N GLU A 125 -12.57 -5.95 11.76
CA GLU A 125 -12.09 -5.12 12.87
C GLU A 125 -10.84 -5.67 13.58
N GLU A 126 -10.58 -6.98 13.49
CA GLU A 126 -9.37 -7.61 14.03
C GLU A 126 -8.21 -7.57 13.03
N ALA A 127 -8.48 -7.31 11.75
CA ALA A 127 -7.49 -7.34 10.68
C ALA A 127 -6.69 -6.03 10.54
N PHE A 128 -7.24 -4.89 10.96
CA PHE A 128 -6.58 -3.59 10.82
C PHE A 128 -6.93 -2.59 11.91
N THR A 129 -6.12 -1.53 12.05
CA THR A 129 -6.45 -0.39 12.90
C THR A 129 -5.86 0.92 12.37
N ASN A 130 -6.64 1.99 12.43
CA ASN A 130 -6.18 3.35 12.12
C ASN A 130 -5.70 4.11 13.37
N ARG A 131 -5.69 3.47 14.56
CA ARG A 131 -5.45 4.14 15.86
C ARG A 131 -4.13 4.92 15.92
N PHE A 132 -3.12 4.45 15.19
CA PHE A 132 -1.75 4.97 15.24
C PHE A 132 -1.43 5.94 14.09
N LEU A 133 -2.39 6.24 13.22
CA LEU A 133 -2.20 7.25 12.18
C LEU A 133 -2.30 8.66 12.76
N LEU A 134 -1.50 9.57 12.19
CA LEU A 134 -1.49 10.99 12.58
C LEU A 134 -2.88 11.60 12.38
N ARG A 135 -3.45 12.17 13.44
CA ARG A 135 -4.76 12.83 13.38
C ARG A 135 -4.77 14.08 12.50
#